data_AF-A0A3S0D816-F1
#
_entry.id   AF-A0A3S0D816-F1
#
_cell.length_a   1.000
_cell.length_b   1.000
_cell.length_c   1.000
_cell.angle_alpha   90.00
_cell.angle_beta   90.00
_cell.angle_gamma   90.00
#
_symmetry.space_group_name_H-M   'P 1'
#
loop_
_entity.id
_entity.type
_entity.pdbx_description
1 polymer ?
#
loop_
_entity_poly.entity_id
_entity_poly.type
_entity_poly.pdbx_seq_one_letter_code
_entity_poly.pdbx_strand_id
1 'polypeptide(L)'
;MKTIFPIVFVLVLANAEAQLSDISVADSLYAIGNYTTAINEYAKVASPKSKLQIARAYNAIGNYEKAMLQYENIVQKNESQELATYELGRLYLKLKNSIAGASLLRSADRRHARAYVESLNVSLQRIAYYYTCCFGSTEIPYYQ
;
A
#
# COMPACT_ATOMS: atom_id res chain seq x y z
N MET A 1 -19.06 -37.79 27.71
CA MET A 1 -18.13 -36.71 27.35
C MET A 1 -18.00 -36.60 25.83
N LYS A 2 -19.01 -36.11 25.09
CA LYS A 2 -18.99 -36.20 23.61
C LYS A 2 -19.72 -35.06 22.84
N THR A 3 -20.00 -33.91 23.45
CA THR A 3 -20.81 -32.87 22.79
C THR A 3 -20.20 -31.46 22.76
N ILE A 4 -18.98 -31.27 23.26
CA ILE A 4 -18.35 -29.92 23.32
C ILE A 4 -17.57 -29.59 22.04
N PHE A 5 -17.11 -30.60 21.29
CA PHE A 5 -16.33 -30.43 20.06
C PHE A 5 -17.04 -29.65 18.93
N PRO A 6 -18.35 -29.83 18.64
CA PRO A 6 -19.01 -29.08 17.57
C PRO A 6 -19.25 -27.61 17.94
N ILE A 7 -19.35 -27.27 19.22
CA ILE A 7 -19.61 -25.89 19.69
C ILE A 7 -18.36 -25.02 19.48
N VAL A 8 -17.18 -25.57 19.75
CA VAL A 8 -15.90 -24.88 19.50
C VAL A 8 -15.68 -24.66 18.01
N PHE A 9 -16.08 -25.61 17.17
CA PHE A 9 -15.95 -25.50 15.71
C PHE A 9 -16.88 -24.42 15.11
N VAL A 10 -18.09 -24.26 15.65
CA VAL A 10 -19.05 -23.22 15.22
C VAL A 10 -18.58 -21.82 15.64
N LEU A 11 -17.95 -21.66 16.81
CA LEU A 11 -17.44 -20.36 17.29
C LEU A 11 -16.26 -19.83 16.45
N VAL A 12 -15.48 -20.70 15.81
CA VAL A 12 -14.36 -20.28 14.94
C VAL A 12 -14.85 -19.73 13.60
N LEU A 13 -16.00 -20.19 13.09
CA LEU A 13 -16.57 -19.71 11.82
C LEU A 13 -17.26 -18.34 11.94
N ALA A 14 -17.80 -18.00 13.11
CA ALA A 14 -18.47 -16.72 13.36
C ALA A 14 -17.51 -15.51 13.41
N ASN A 15 -16.21 -15.73 13.62
CA ASN A 15 -15.23 -14.63 13.75
C ASN A 15 -14.77 -14.04 12.41
N ALA A 16 -15.15 -14.64 11.28
CA ALA A 16 -14.77 -14.15 9.95
C ALA A 16 -15.70 -13.05 9.43
N GLU A 17 -16.97 -13.04 9.85
CA GLU A 17 -17.99 -12.12 9.30
C GLU A 17 -17.98 -10.73 9.96
N ALA A 18 -17.43 -10.59 11.17
CA ALA A 18 -17.45 -9.33 11.93
C ALA A 18 -16.34 -8.32 11.53
N GLN A 19 -15.34 -8.70 10.73
CA GLN A 19 -14.25 -7.78 10.32
C GLN A 19 -14.58 -6.96 9.06
N LEU A 20 -15.55 -7.38 8.26
CA LEU A 20 -15.91 -6.71 7.00
C LEU A 20 -16.78 -5.47 7.23
N SER A 21 -17.62 -5.47 8.28
CA SER A 21 -18.48 -4.32 8.62
C SER A 21 -17.66 -3.08 8.96
N ASP A 22 -16.54 -3.26 9.67
CA ASP A 22 -15.74 -2.14 10.19
C ASP A 22 -14.91 -1.44 9.10
N ILE A 23 -14.48 -2.17 8.05
CA ILE A 23 -13.79 -1.58 6.89
C ILE A 23 -14.73 -0.71 6.06
N SER A 24 -16.02 -1.05 5.97
CA SER A 24 -16.97 -0.34 5.11
C SER A 24 -17.18 1.13 5.53
N VAL A 25 -17.16 1.40 6.84
CA VAL A 25 -17.25 2.75 7.40
C VAL A 25 -16.00 3.56 7.02
N ALA A 26 -14.81 2.95 7.16
CA ALA A 26 -13.55 3.59 6.79
C ALA A 26 -13.47 3.90 5.28
N ASP A 27 -13.90 2.96 4.42
CA ASP A 27 -13.96 3.14 2.97
C ASP A 27 -14.92 4.29 2.59
N SER A 28 -16.08 4.41 3.27
CA SER A 28 -17.02 5.52 3.06
C SER A 28 -16.43 6.86 3.45
N LEU A 29 -15.81 6.95 4.64
CA LEU A 29 -15.14 8.16 5.13
C LEU A 29 -14.01 8.59 4.19
N TYR A 30 -13.24 7.64 3.67
CA TYR A 30 -12.20 7.89 2.69
C TYR A 30 -12.77 8.46 1.39
N ALA A 31 -13.88 7.90 0.89
CA ALA A 31 -14.51 8.34 -0.36
C ALA A 31 -15.04 9.78 -0.31
N ILE A 32 -15.52 10.23 0.86
CA ILE A 32 -15.96 11.62 1.05
C ILE A 32 -14.82 12.59 1.42
N GLY A 33 -13.57 12.11 1.43
CA GLY A 33 -12.39 12.93 1.73
C GLY A 33 -12.12 13.15 3.22
N ASN A 34 -12.86 12.50 4.12
CA ASN A 34 -12.60 12.55 5.56
C ASN A 34 -11.47 11.57 5.95
N TYR A 35 -10.27 11.85 5.46
CA TYR A 35 -9.11 10.97 5.56
C TYR A 35 -8.65 10.77 7.01
N THR A 36 -8.72 11.79 7.87
CA THR A 36 -8.30 11.66 9.28
C THR A 36 -9.19 10.69 10.04
N THR A 37 -10.51 10.80 9.89
CA THR A 37 -11.43 9.84 10.52
C THR A 37 -11.30 8.46 9.87
N ALA A 38 -11.14 8.38 8.54
CA ALA A 38 -10.91 7.11 7.84
C ALA A 38 -9.67 6.38 8.36
N ILE A 39 -8.55 7.09 8.60
CA ILE A 39 -7.33 6.52 9.18
C ILE A 39 -7.61 5.87 10.54
N ASN A 40 -8.37 6.56 11.40
CA ASN A 40 -8.71 6.05 12.72
C ASN A 40 -9.57 4.78 12.64
N GLU A 41 -10.51 4.72 11.71
CA GLU A 41 -11.35 3.54 11.50
C GLU A 41 -10.55 2.37 10.90
N TYR A 42 -9.70 2.61 9.89
CA TYR A 42 -8.81 1.58 9.34
C TYR A 42 -7.84 1.02 10.40
N ALA A 43 -7.38 1.86 11.35
CA ALA A 43 -6.47 1.44 12.40
C ALA A 43 -7.08 0.42 13.37
N LYS A 44 -8.41 0.40 13.54
CA LYS A 44 -9.12 -0.57 14.39
C LYS A 44 -9.06 -1.99 13.82
N VAL A 45 -9.06 -2.12 12.50
CA VAL A 45 -9.06 -3.42 11.81
C VAL A 45 -7.66 -3.97 11.63
N ALA A 46 -6.67 -3.09 11.37
CA ALA A 46 -5.25 -3.44 11.24
C ALA A 46 -4.91 -4.54 10.20
N SER A 47 -5.78 -4.79 9.22
CA SER A 47 -5.52 -5.73 8.11
C SER A 47 -4.52 -5.16 7.09
N PRO A 48 -3.86 -5.99 6.26
CA PRO A 48 -2.98 -5.52 5.18
C PRO A 48 -3.65 -4.48 4.27
N LYS A 49 -4.91 -4.71 3.89
CA LYS A 49 -5.72 -3.76 3.12
C LYS A 49 -5.90 -2.44 3.87
N SER A 50 -6.23 -2.49 5.16
CA SER A 50 -6.44 -1.29 5.98
C SER A 50 -5.16 -0.48 6.14
N LYS A 51 -4.01 -1.14 6.37
CA LYS A 51 -2.69 -0.49 6.42
C LYS A 51 -2.36 0.23 5.10
N LEU A 52 -2.64 -0.40 3.96
CA LEU A 52 -2.46 0.24 2.65
C LEU A 52 -3.36 1.48 2.50
N GLN A 53 -4.63 1.39 2.92
CA GLN A 53 -5.54 2.53 2.87
C GLN A 53 -5.12 3.67 3.80
N ILE A 54 -4.53 3.36 4.97
CA ILE A 54 -3.94 4.38 5.85
C ILE A 54 -2.80 5.12 5.14
N ALA A 55 -1.91 4.39 4.46
CA ALA A 55 -0.81 5.00 3.71
C ALA A 55 -1.32 5.94 2.60
N ARG A 56 -2.35 5.50 1.86
CA ARG A 56 -3.03 6.30 0.83
C ARG A 56 -3.71 7.54 1.41
N ALA A 57 -4.38 7.41 2.55
CA ALA A 57 -5.05 8.52 3.22
C ALA A 57 -4.02 9.58 3.67
N TYR A 58 -2.88 9.18 4.23
CA TYR A 58 -1.80 10.12 4.56
C TYR A 58 -1.26 10.83 3.31
N ASN A 59 -1.10 10.11 2.19
CA ASN A 59 -0.68 10.70 0.92
C ASN A 59 -1.71 11.72 0.39
N ALA A 60 -3.02 11.41 0.49
CA ALA A 60 -4.10 12.30 0.08
C ALA A 60 -4.17 13.58 0.92
N ILE A 61 -3.90 13.51 2.23
CA ILE A 61 -3.78 14.67 3.12
C ILE A 61 -2.51 15.50 2.82
N GLY A 62 -1.53 14.93 2.13
CA GLY A 62 -0.22 15.55 1.88
C GLY A 62 0.79 15.33 3.00
N ASN A 63 0.50 14.44 3.96
CA ASN A 63 1.46 14.03 4.98
C ASN A 63 2.37 12.92 4.43
N TYR A 64 3.29 13.33 3.55
CA TYR A 64 4.12 12.40 2.79
C TYR A 64 5.11 11.60 3.65
N GLU A 65 5.60 12.19 4.75
CA GLU A 65 6.47 11.49 5.70
C GLU A 65 5.77 10.27 6.30
N LYS A 66 4.57 10.46 6.85
CA LYS A 66 3.80 9.34 7.42
C LYS A 66 3.37 8.35 6.34
N ALA A 67 3.00 8.82 5.16
CA ALA A 67 2.64 7.93 4.04
C ALA A 67 3.81 7.00 3.69
N MET A 68 5.01 7.54 3.52
CA MET A 68 6.22 6.77 3.22
C MET A 68 6.52 5.73 4.30
N LEU A 69 6.50 6.13 5.58
CA LEU A 69 6.72 5.21 6.70
C LEU A 69 5.72 4.05 6.72
N GLN A 70 4.45 4.32 6.42
CA GLN A 70 3.42 3.27 6.37
C GLN A 70 3.66 2.31 5.21
N TYR A 71 3.92 2.83 3.99
CA TYR A 71 4.25 1.99 2.85
C TYR A 71 5.51 1.13 3.09
N GLU A 72 6.56 1.71 3.68
CA GLU A 72 7.79 0.99 4.02
C GLU A 72 7.53 -0.13 5.03
N ASN A 73 6.68 0.10 6.03
CA ASN A 73 6.30 -0.92 7.01
C ASN A 73 5.58 -2.11 6.34
N ILE A 74 4.66 -1.82 5.42
CA ILE A 74 3.88 -2.80 4.67
C ILE A 74 4.81 -3.68 3.83
N VAL A 75 5.76 -3.04 3.14
CA VAL A 75 6.76 -3.71 2.30
C VAL A 75 7.69 -4.58 3.13
N GLN A 76 8.21 -4.08 4.26
CA GLN A 76 9.12 -4.83 5.12
C GLN A 76 8.48 -6.08 5.71
N LYS A 77 7.15 -6.04 5.94
CA LYS A 77 6.38 -7.17 6.48
C LYS A 77 5.85 -8.11 5.39
N ASN A 78 6.16 -7.87 4.12
CA ASN A 78 5.62 -8.60 2.97
C ASN A 78 4.08 -8.63 2.90
N GLU A 79 3.41 -7.68 3.55
CA GLU A 79 1.96 -7.56 3.50
C GLU A 79 1.60 -6.76 2.24
N SER A 80 0.79 -7.26 1.30
CA SER A 80 0.39 -6.47 0.10
C SER A 80 1.56 -5.82 -0.67
N GLN A 81 2.68 -6.55 -0.76
CA GLN A 81 3.99 -6.02 -1.13
C GLN A 81 3.99 -5.33 -2.50
N GLU A 82 3.46 -5.95 -3.55
CA GLU A 82 3.54 -5.40 -4.91
C GLU A 82 2.88 -4.03 -5.06
N LEU A 83 1.67 -3.88 -4.51
CA LEU A 83 0.90 -2.64 -4.64
C LEU A 83 1.48 -1.53 -3.76
N ALA A 84 1.88 -1.85 -2.52
CA ALA A 84 2.56 -0.91 -1.65
C ALA A 84 3.91 -0.47 -2.24
N THR A 85 4.64 -1.40 -2.86
CA THR A 85 5.92 -1.13 -3.54
C THR A 85 5.71 -0.12 -4.67
N TYR A 86 4.73 -0.37 -5.52
CA TYR A 86 4.39 0.48 -6.65
C TYR A 86 3.99 1.90 -6.20
N GLU A 87 3.10 2.00 -5.20
CA GLU A 87 2.63 3.30 -4.70
C GLU A 87 3.72 4.10 -3.99
N LEU A 88 4.58 3.43 -3.23
CA LEU A 88 5.75 4.04 -2.61
C LEU A 88 6.69 4.61 -3.68
N GLY A 89 6.98 3.85 -4.73
CA GLY A 89 7.77 4.31 -5.86
C GLY A 89 7.20 5.55 -6.55
N ARG A 90 5.88 5.56 -6.80
CA ARG A 90 5.19 6.73 -7.36
C ARG A 90 5.29 7.96 -6.45
N LEU A 91 5.16 7.76 -5.13
CA LEU A 91 5.32 8.84 -4.17
C LEU A 91 6.74 9.40 -4.19
N TYR A 92 7.75 8.54 -4.24
CA TYR A 92 9.16 8.94 -4.39
C TYR A 92 9.40 9.77 -5.66
N LEU A 93 8.85 9.35 -6.80
CA LEU A 93 8.95 10.10 -8.06
C LEU A 93 8.28 11.47 -7.97
N LYS A 94 7.07 11.54 -7.38
CA LYS A 94 6.35 12.79 -7.15
C LYS A 94 7.17 13.76 -6.28
N LEU A 95 7.77 13.26 -5.21
CA LEU A 95 8.56 14.06 -4.28
C LEU A 95 9.90 14.50 -4.88
N LYS A 96 10.55 13.67 -5.70
CA LYS A 96 11.79 14.03 -6.39
C LYS A 96 11.61 15.24 -7.31
N ASN A 97 10.45 15.36 -7.95
CA ASN A 97 10.12 16.46 -8.86
C ASN A 97 9.69 17.75 -8.14
N SER A 98 9.59 17.74 -6.81
CA SER A 98 9.19 18.90 -6.01
C SER A 98 10.34 19.36 -5.10
N ILE A 99 10.53 20.67 -4.96
CA ILE A 99 11.56 21.24 -4.08
C ILE A 99 11.33 20.81 -2.61
N ALA A 100 10.08 20.88 -2.14
CA ALA A 100 9.70 20.45 -0.79
C ALA A 100 9.84 18.93 -0.61
N GLY A 101 9.58 18.16 -1.68
CA GLY A 101 9.80 16.71 -1.66
C GLY A 101 11.28 16.36 -1.61
N ALA A 102 12.14 17.09 -2.34
CA ALA A 102 13.58 16.85 -2.35
C ALA A 102 14.24 17.03 -0.97
N SER A 103 13.76 17.95 -0.13
CA SER A 103 14.21 18.05 1.27
C SER A 103 13.75 16.85 2.12
N LEU A 104 12.51 16.41 1.94
CA LEU A 104 11.95 15.25 2.65
C LEU A 104 12.67 13.95 2.25
N LEU A 105 13.06 13.80 0.99
CA LEU A 105 13.87 12.69 0.51
C LEU A 105 15.31 12.72 1.03
N ARG A 106 15.83 13.89 1.38
CA ARG A 106 17.15 14.01 2.02
C ARG A 106 17.10 13.56 3.48
N SER A 107 16.00 13.81 4.19
CA SER A 107 15.80 13.36 5.56
C SER A 107 15.39 11.89 5.67
N ALA A 108 14.68 11.34 4.67
CA ALA A 108 14.22 9.95 4.65
C ALA A 108 15.32 8.89 4.39
N ASP A 109 16.60 9.26 4.48
CA ASP A 109 17.78 8.40 4.27
C ASP A 109 17.76 7.66 2.90
N ARG A 110 18.44 8.25 1.90
CA ARG A 110 18.39 7.90 0.46
C ARG A 110 18.59 6.43 0.07
N ARG A 111 19.05 5.57 0.98
CA ARG A 111 19.34 4.15 0.72
C ARG A 111 18.08 3.34 0.41
N HIS A 112 16.98 3.58 1.13
CA HIS A 112 15.73 2.85 0.90
C HIS A 112 15.03 3.31 -0.38
N ALA A 113 14.96 4.62 -0.61
CA ALA A 113 14.40 5.22 -1.82
C ALA A 113 15.11 4.77 -3.11
N ARG A 114 16.44 4.69 -3.11
CA ARG A 114 17.24 4.34 -4.30
C ARG A 114 17.11 2.87 -4.66
N ALA A 115 17.20 1.98 -3.67
CA ALA A 115 16.96 0.55 -3.85
C ALA A 115 15.55 0.26 -4.39
N TYR A 116 14.58 1.10 -4.00
CA TYR A 116 13.19 1.03 -4.45
C TYR A 116 12.97 1.46 -5.90
N VAL A 117 13.54 2.59 -6.29
CA VAL A 117 13.48 3.06 -7.68
C VAL A 117 14.24 2.11 -8.60
N GLU A 118 15.34 1.53 -8.11
CA GLU A 118 16.13 0.55 -8.83
C GLU A 118 15.39 -0.78 -8.96
N SER A 119 14.68 -1.25 -7.94
CA SER A 119 13.81 -2.44 -8.04
C SER A 119 12.63 -2.23 -8.99
N LEU A 120 12.01 -1.04 -9.01
CA LEU A 120 10.98 -0.67 -9.98
C LEU A 120 11.52 -0.60 -11.40
N ASN A 121 12.72 -0.06 -11.62
CA ASN A 121 13.39 -0.07 -12.92
C ASN A 121 13.70 -1.49 -13.38
N VAL A 122 14.11 -2.38 -12.49
CA VAL A 122 14.34 -3.81 -12.81
C VAL A 122 13.03 -4.51 -13.15
N SER A 123 11.93 -4.25 -12.42
CA SER A 123 10.60 -4.78 -12.74
C SER A 123 10.07 -4.26 -14.07
N LEU A 124 10.23 -2.96 -14.34
CA LEU A 124 9.87 -2.36 -15.62
C LEU A 124 10.76 -2.86 -16.77
N GLN A 125 12.05 -3.08 -16.54
CA GLN A 125 12.95 -3.72 -17.49
C GLN A 125 12.57 -5.18 -17.75
N ARG A 126 12.15 -5.93 -16.72
CA ARG A 126 11.64 -7.31 -16.88
C ARG A 126 10.36 -7.35 -17.70
N ILE A 127 9.44 -6.42 -17.45
CA ILE A 127 8.22 -6.27 -18.24
C ILE A 127 8.57 -5.87 -19.68
N ALA A 128 9.44 -4.88 -19.88
CA ALA A 128 9.89 -4.47 -21.21
C ALA A 128 10.60 -5.59 -21.97
N TYR A 129 11.44 -6.39 -21.28
CA TYR A 129 12.09 -7.58 -21.83
C TYR A 129 11.06 -8.65 -22.23
N TYR A 130 10.10 -8.95 -21.37
CA TYR A 130 9.00 -9.87 -21.68
C TYR A 130 8.21 -9.41 -22.91
N TYR A 131 7.87 -8.13 -23.00
CA TYR A 131 7.18 -7.56 -24.17
C TYR A 131 8.03 -7.61 -25.44
N THR A 132 9.33 -7.33 -25.34
CA THR A 132 10.25 -7.41 -26.48
C THR A 132 10.38 -8.85 -26.98
N CYS A 133 10.48 -9.83 -26.07
CA CYS A 133 10.58 -11.24 -26.42
C CYS A 133 9.27 -11.84 -26.95
N CYS A 134 8.12 -11.43 -26.42
CA CYS A 134 6.82 -12.01 -26.79
C CYS A 134 6.12 -11.28 -27.94
N PHE A 135 6.37 -9.98 -28.13
CA PHE A 135 5.61 -9.14 -29.07
C PHE A 135 6.49 -8.34 -30.04
N GLY A 136 7.82 -8.37 -29.91
CA GLY A 136 8.75 -7.74 -30.85
C GLY A 136 8.72 -6.20 -30.87
N SER A 137 8.06 -5.56 -29.91
CA SER A 137 7.92 -4.10 -29.82
C SER A 137 8.64 -3.53 -28.60
N THR A 138 9.46 -2.50 -28.79
CA THR A 138 10.15 -1.75 -27.71
C THR A 138 9.30 -0.62 -27.12
N GLU A 139 8.10 -0.38 -27.64
CA GLU A 139 7.20 0.65 -27.14
C GLU A 139 6.42 0.15 -25.92
N ILE A 140 6.84 0.59 -24.74
CA ILE A 140 6.06 0.45 -23.51
C ILE A 140 4.90 1.47 -23.60
N PRO A 141 3.62 1.07 -23.59
CA PRO A 141 2.52 2.02 -23.61
C PRO A 141 2.51 2.79 -22.29
N TYR A 142 3.05 4.01 -22.31
CA TYR A 142 2.86 4.97 -21.22
C TYR A 142 1.37 5.37 -21.23
N TYR A 143 0.63 5.00 -20.19
CA TYR A 143 -0.69 5.57 -19.94
C TYR A 143 -0.52 7.08 -19.72
N GLN A 144 -1.06 7.88 -20.65
CA GLN A 144 -1.19 9.34 -20.50
C GLN A 144 -2.23 9.70 -19.45
#